data_AF-A0A4E0RXP3-F1
#
_entry.id   AF-A0A4E0RXP3-F1
#
_cell.length_a   1.000
_cell.length_b   1.000
_cell.length_c   1.000
_cell.angle_alpha   90.00
_cell.angle_beta   90.00
_cell.angle_gamma   90.00
#
_symmetry.space_group_name_H-M   'P 1'
#
loop_
_entity.id
_entity.type
_entity.pdbx_description
1 polymer ?
#
loop_
_entity_poly.entity_id
_entity_poly.type
_entity_poly.pdbx_seq_one_letter_code
_entity_poly.pdbx_strand_id
1 'polypeptide(L)'
;MTTHTSDADTGEVSLPTEFFPMDWKAELLISPHNADNEIDVHRLRSSHPVHESAFVLRDDRLLGELMPLRAFGDIRFKWPSKDLKHVARLLDLPPNYPIMPSFYETPPYLCSIPQVTWRPLMKNRDHFLVLATDGLWDMLSPKEAINVVAQHWFDYTGDPSSCGPGDTAASRLIRTALGGDQMDPERISPLFSMPATVARYYRDDITVVVVYLPTSAAITSS
;
A
#
# COMPACT_ATOMS: atom_id res chain seq x y z
N MET A 1 -10.11 3.93 3.46
CA MET A 1 -11.21 4.21 4.42
C MET A 1 -12.39 4.73 3.61
N THR A 2 -13.64 4.46 4.01
CA THR A 2 -14.83 4.90 3.25
C THR A 2 -15.69 5.94 3.95
N THR A 3 -16.54 6.65 3.21
CA THR A 3 -17.63 7.49 3.76
C THR A 3 -18.95 7.05 3.13
N HIS A 4 -19.98 6.75 3.94
CA HIS A 4 -21.37 6.69 3.50
C HIS A 4 -21.97 8.10 3.49
N THR A 5 -22.58 8.52 2.39
CA THR A 5 -23.40 9.75 2.34
C THR A 5 -24.86 9.36 2.45
N SER A 6 -25.38 9.26 3.66
CA SER A 6 -26.81 9.36 3.90
C SER A 6 -27.07 10.58 4.76
N ASP A 7 -27.99 11.43 4.29
CA ASP A 7 -28.42 12.66 4.91
C ASP A 7 -28.57 12.55 6.43
N ALA A 8 -27.99 13.51 7.12
CA ALA A 8 -28.18 13.70 8.54
C ALA A 8 -29.55 14.34 8.77
N ASP A 9 -30.57 13.54 9.06
CA ASP A 9 -31.65 13.99 9.94
C ASP A 9 -32.37 12.81 10.63
N THR A 10 -32.31 12.80 11.97
CA THR A 10 -33.15 12.05 12.93
C THR A 10 -33.26 10.50 12.85
N GLY A 11 -33.14 9.85 14.02
CA GLY A 11 -33.70 8.50 14.27
C GLY A 11 -32.82 7.32 13.86
N GLU A 12 -33.08 6.13 14.40
CA GLU A 12 -32.31 4.90 14.19
C GLU A 12 -31.92 4.67 12.73
N VAL A 13 -30.62 4.63 12.45
CA VAL A 13 -30.10 4.29 11.13
C VAL A 13 -30.18 2.77 10.98
N SER A 14 -31.26 2.29 10.36
CA SER A 14 -31.31 0.92 9.82
C SER A 14 -30.16 0.76 8.83
N LEU A 15 -29.44 -0.38 8.90
CA LEU A 15 -28.41 -0.66 7.89
C LEU A 15 -29.06 -0.64 6.51
N PRO A 16 -28.40 -0.08 5.48
CA PRO A 16 -28.89 -0.20 4.12
C PRO A 16 -29.05 -1.69 3.79
N THR A 17 -30.14 -2.07 3.15
CA THR A 17 -30.40 -3.45 2.72
C THR A 17 -29.72 -3.80 1.40
N GLU A 18 -29.24 -2.80 0.67
CA GLU A 18 -28.61 -2.96 -0.64
C GLU A 18 -27.29 -2.20 -0.73
N PHE A 19 -26.33 -2.78 -1.44
CA PHE A 19 -25.05 -2.15 -1.74
C PHE A 19 -25.15 -1.27 -2.98
N PHE A 20 -24.81 0.01 -2.84
CA PHE A 20 -24.59 0.89 -3.99
C PHE A 20 -23.14 1.39 -4.01
N PRO A 21 -22.37 1.14 -5.08
CA PRO A 21 -20.97 1.57 -5.17
C PRO A 21 -20.77 3.07 -4.95
N MET A 22 -21.75 3.91 -5.30
CA MET A 22 -21.64 5.37 -5.18
C MET A 22 -21.64 5.85 -3.73
N ASP A 23 -22.20 5.05 -2.81
CA ASP A 23 -22.28 5.40 -1.39
C ASP A 23 -20.96 5.19 -0.66
N TRP A 24 -19.90 4.70 -1.33
CA TRP A 24 -18.63 4.37 -0.69
C TRP A 24 -17.49 5.20 -1.30
N LYS A 25 -16.88 6.08 -0.51
CA LYS A 25 -15.78 6.94 -0.99
C LYS A 25 -14.41 6.53 -0.50
N ALA A 26 -13.44 6.22 -1.36
CA ALA A 26 -12.10 5.90 -0.88
C ALA A 26 -11.36 7.15 -0.40
N GLU A 27 -10.80 7.08 0.79
CA GLU A 27 -9.90 8.09 1.35
C GLU A 27 -8.55 7.46 1.68
N LEU A 28 -7.50 8.06 1.10
CA LEU A 28 -6.09 7.73 1.34
C LEU A 28 -5.59 8.49 2.57
N LEU A 29 -4.99 7.78 3.52
CA LEU A 29 -4.52 8.36 4.79
C LEU A 29 -3.13 8.96 4.69
N ILE A 30 -2.24 8.30 3.94
CA ILE A 30 -0.84 8.68 3.76
C ILE A 30 -0.50 8.39 2.30
N SER A 31 0.04 9.40 1.61
CA SER A 31 0.54 9.21 0.25
C SER A 31 1.76 8.29 0.25
N PRO A 32 1.92 7.42 -0.76
CA PRO A 32 3.10 6.56 -0.88
C PRO A 32 4.39 7.37 -0.77
N HIS A 33 5.41 6.82 -0.11
CA HIS A 33 6.71 7.47 0.01
C HIS A 33 7.57 7.18 -1.21
N ASN A 34 7.17 7.65 -2.39
CA ASN A 34 7.84 7.44 -3.68
C ASN A 34 8.11 8.79 -4.38
N ALA A 35 8.57 8.76 -5.63
CA ALA A 35 8.89 9.96 -6.40
C ALA A 35 7.67 10.84 -6.75
N ASP A 36 6.45 10.32 -6.69
CA ASP A 36 5.22 11.09 -6.93
C ASP A 36 4.83 11.95 -5.72
N ASN A 37 5.40 11.67 -4.55
CA ASN A 37 5.10 12.39 -3.33
C ASN A 37 5.99 13.62 -3.18
N GLU A 38 5.47 14.77 -3.62
CA GLU A 38 6.17 16.05 -3.57
C GLU A 38 6.74 16.41 -2.19
N ILE A 39 6.06 16.00 -1.10
CA ILE A 39 6.52 16.26 0.27
C ILE A 39 7.82 15.48 0.55
N ASP A 40 7.89 14.21 0.16
CA ASP A 40 9.10 13.41 0.32
C ASP A 40 10.20 13.81 -0.65
N VAL A 41 9.86 14.15 -1.88
CA VAL A 41 10.81 14.67 -2.88
C VAL A 41 11.45 15.96 -2.37
N HIS A 42 10.64 16.89 -1.85
CA HIS A 42 11.13 18.15 -1.30
C HIS A 42 12.01 17.92 -0.05
N ARG A 43 11.56 17.08 0.88
CA ARG A 43 12.34 16.68 2.06
C ARG A 43 13.69 16.08 1.66
N LEU A 44 13.70 15.15 0.71
CA LEU A 44 14.93 14.50 0.24
C LEU A 44 15.87 15.54 -0.36
N ARG A 45 15.41 16.34 -1.34
CA ARG A 45 16.24 17.37 -1.98
C ARG A 45 16.79 18.40 -1.02
N SER A 46 16.01 18.83 -0.03
CA SER A 46 16.45 19.81 0.99
C SER A 46 17.40 19.23 2.04
N SER A 47 17.49 17.90 2.16
CA SER A 47 18.41 17.23 3.08
C SER A 47 19.84 17.12 2.53
N HIS A 48 20.05 17.46 1.25
CA HIS A 48 21.35 17.34 0.56
C HIS A 48 21.77 18.69 -0.05
N PRO A 49 23.07 18.89 -0.32
CA PRO A 49 23.56 20.05 -1.05
C PRO A 49 22.86 20.26 -2.40
N VAL A 50 22.73 21.52 -2.81
CA VAL A 50 22.00 21.90 -4.04
C VAL A 50 22.54 21.19 -5.28
N HIS A 51 23.86 20.96 -5.38
CA HIS A 51 24.48 20.29 -6.52
C HIS A 51 24.08 18.81 -6.64
N GLU A 52 23.63 18.17 -5.56
CA GLU A 52 23.15 16.78 -5.57
C GLU A 52 21.66 16.67 -5.90
N SER A 53 20.90 17.76 -5.81
CA SER A 53 19.43 17.75 -5.94
C SER A 53 18.89 17.17 -7.25
N ALA A 54 19.70 17.23 -8.33
CA ALA A 54 19.38 16.65 -9.62
C ALA A 54 19.67 15.13 -9.70
N PHE A 55 20.47 14.59 -8.79
CA PHE A 55 20.93 13.20 -8.80
C PHE A 55 20.28 12.34 -7.70
N VAL A 56 19.74 12.96 -6.64
CA VAL A 56 19.04 12.24 -5.55
C VAL A 56 17.85 11.43 -6.05
N LEU A 57 17.20 11.85 -7.13
CA LEU A 57 16.14 11.11 -7.81
C LEU A 57 16.45 11.04 -9.30
N ARG A 58 16.47 9.83 -9.85
CA ARG A 58 16.68 9.55 -11.27
C ARG A 58 15.73 8.44 -11.67
N ASP A 59 15.06 8.58 -12.81
CA ASP A 59 14.07 7.60 -13.31
C ASP A 59 13.06 7.20 -12.21
N ASP A 60 12.54 8.21 -11.51
CA ASP A 60 11.58 8.09 -10.40
C ASP A 60 12.05 7.21 -9.22
N ARG A 61 13.38 7.04 -9.08
CA ARG A 61 14.03 6.22 -8.05
C ARG A 61 15.09 6.99 -7.28
N LEU A 62 15.19 6.71 -5.99
CA LEU A 62 16.26 7.15 -5.11
C LEU A 62 17.61 6.69 -5.66
N LEU A 63 18.47 7.67 -5.98
CA LEU A 63 19.76 7.48 -6.63
C LEU A 63 19.70 6.60 -7.89
N GLY A 64 18.55 6.55 -8.57
CA GLY A 64 18.32 5.73 -9.76
C GLY A 64 18.13 4.24 -9.51
N GLU A 65 18.04 3.80 -8.25
CA GLU A 65 17.98 2.37 -7.91
C GLU A 65 16.70 2.01 -7.15
N LEU A 66 16.41 2.71 -6.04
CA LEU A 66 15.37 2.30 -5.09
C LEU A 66 14.07 3.12 -5.27
N MET A 67 12.94 2.43 -5.43
CA MET A 67 11.63 3.10 -5.60
C MET A 67 11.12 3.79 -4.32
N PRO A 68 11.11 3.14 -3.13
CA PRO A 68 10.70 3.81 -1.90
C PRO A 68 11.75 4.82 -1.41
N LEU A 69 11.28 6.00 -1.00
CA LEU A 69 12.08 7.07 -0.40
C LEU A 69 12.20 6.96 1.12
N ARG A 70 11.54 5.95 1.71
CA ARG A 70 11.65 5.56 3.12
C ARG A 70 11.57 4.04 3.25
N ALA A 71 12.51 3.44 3.97
CA ALA A 71 12.48 2.00 4.26
C ALA A 71 13.35 1.65 5.47
N PHE A 72 13.07 0.51 6.11
CA PHE A 72 14.01 -0.13 7.02
C PHE A 72 15.11 -0.85 6.22
N GLY A 73 16.22 -1.22 6.86
CA GLY A 73 17.31 -1.92 6.16
C GLY A 73 18.05 -1.02 5.16
N ASP A 74 18.34 -1.52 3.96
CA ASP A 74 18.95 -0.77 2.85
C ASP A 74 20.14 0.11 3.25
N ILE A 75 21.06 -0.49 4.02
CA ILE A 75 22.19 0.22 4.63
C ILE A 75 23.07 0.95 3.61
N ARG A 76 23.12 0.46 2.37
CA ARG A 76 23.87 1.09 1.25
C ARG A 76 23.34 2.46 0.84
N PHE A 77 22.15 2.84 1.29
CA PHE A 77 21.57 4.17 1.11
C PHE A 77 21.70 5.04 2.37
N LYS A 78 22.26 4.52 3.46
CA LYS A 78 22.25 5.15 4.79
C LYS A 78 23.63 5.39 5.38
N TRP A 79 24.53 4.42 5.28
CA TRP A 79 25.78 4.43 6.03
C TRP A 79 26.88 5.22 5.32
N PRO A 80 27.82 5.82 6.08
CA PRO A 80 28.99 6.46 5.49
C PRO A 80 29.76 5.50 4.57
N SER A 81 30.28 6.03 3.46
CA SER A 81 31.03 5.27 2.45
C SER A 81 32.23 4.52 3.05
N LYS A 82 32.85 5.06 4.11
CA LYS A 82 33.94 4.41 4.84
C LYS A 82 33.50 3.12 5.53
N ASP A 83 32.33 3.14 6.14
CA ASP A 83 31.79 2.02 6.93
C ASP A 83 31.29 0.92 5.99
N LEU A 84 30.62 1.28 4.89
CA LEU A 84 30.25 0.34 3.83
C LEU A 84 31.48 -0.37 3.26
N LYS A 85 32.55 0.37 2.97
CA LYS A 85 33.83 -0.21 2.51
C LYS A 85 34.47 -1.12 3.57
N HIS A 86 34.32 -0.80 4.85
CA HIS A 86 34.85 -1.63 5.93
C HIS A 86 34.09 -2.95 6.05
N VAL A 87 32.76 -2.91 6.06
CA VAL A 87 31.91 -4.12 6.06
C VAL A 87 32.20 -4.98 4.83
N ALA A 88 32.34 -4.38 3.65
CA ALA A 88 32.66 -5.12 2.44
C ALA A 88 33.98 -5.89 2.54
N ARG A 89 35.01 -5.29 3.15
CA ARG A 89 36.29 -5.97 3.44
C ARG A 89 36.14 -7.09 4.47
N LEU A 90 35.34 -6.88 5.52
CA LEU A 90 35.11 -7.89 6.55
C LEU A 90 34.36 -9.12 6.02
N LEU A 91 33.44 -8.90 5.08
CA LEU A 91 32.65 -9.95 4.44
C LEU A 91 33.33 -10.56 3.19
N ASP A 92 34.57 -10.16 2.90
CA ASP A 92 35.34 -10.59 1.73
C ASP A 92 34.55 -10.46 0.40
N LEU A 93 33.82 -9.34 0.25
CA LEU A 93 33.03 -9.09 -0.95
C LEU A 93 33.94 -8.83 -2.17
N PRO A 94 33.52 -9.25 -3.38
CA PRO A 94 34.28 -9.01 -4.60
C PRO A 94 34.62 -7.52 -4.79
N PRO A 95 35.78 -7.17 -5.39
CA PRO A 95 36.20 -5.78 -5.59
C PRO A 95 35.18 -4.90 -6.33
N ASN A 96 34.40 -5.50 -7.23
CA ASN A 96 33.38 -4.83 -8.06
C ASN A 96 31.96 -4.95 -7.48
N TYR A 97 31.81 -5.43 -6.25
CA TYR A 97 30.50 -5.51 -5.62
C TYR A 97 29.94 -4.09 -5.40
N PRO A 98 28.72 -3.77 -5.86
CA PRO A 98 28.15 -2.42 -5.77
C PRO A 98 27.70 -2.11 -4.33
N ILE A 99 28.66 -1.82 -3.46
CA ILE A 99 28.42 -1.59 -2.02
C ILE A 99 27.65 -0.30 -1.72
N MET A 100 27.61 0.65 -2.66
CA MET A 100 26.84 1.90 -2.59
C MET A 100 26.37 2.31 -4.00
N PRO A 101 25.32 3.12 -4.13
CA PRO A 101 24.88 3.66 -5.42
C PRO A 101 25.88 4.66 -6.03
N SER A 102 25.64 5.04 -7.28
CA SER A 102 26.31 6.19 -7.91
C SER A 102 25.89 7.51 -7.28
N PHE A 103 26.76 8.53 -7.34
CA PHE A 103 26.53 9.88 -6.79
C PHE A 103 26.26 9.88 -5.27
N TYR A 104 27.05 9.11 -4.52
CA TYR A 104 26.90 8.87 -3.08
C TYR A 104 27.88 9.71 -2.24
N GLU A 105 27.61 11.01 -2.16
CA GLU A 105 28.46 12.01 -1.51
C GLU A 105 28.06 12.31 -0.06
N THR A 106 26.78 12.54 0.22
CA THR A 106 26.27 12.99 1.54
C THR A 106 25.21 12.04 2.14
N PRO A 107 25.54 10.76 2.42
CA PRO A 107 24.62 9.89 3.13
C PRO A 107 24.27 10.44 4.53
N PRO A 108 23.07 10.15 5.06
CA PRO A 108 22.08 9.19 4.56
C PRO A 108 21.10 9.78 3.52
N TYR A 109 20.80 9.01 2.47
CA TYR A 109 19.79 9.34 1.45
C TYR A 109 18.41 8.71 1.73
N LEU A 110 18.38 7.65 2.55
CA LEU A 110 17.17 6.91 2.91
C LEU A 110 16.90 7.01 4.41
N CYS A 111 15.67 7.33 4.80
CA CYS A 111 15.27 7.33 6.21
C CYS A 111 14.31 6.18 6.53
N SER A 112 14.26 5.80 7.81
CA SER A 112 13.31 4.80 8.34
C SER A 112 12.24 5.44 9.24
N ILE A 113 12.14 6.77 9.19
CA ILE A 113 11.21 7.54 10.02
C ILE A 113 9.83 7.49 9.34
N PRO A 114 8.80 6.90 9.99
CA PRO A 114 7.48 6.83 9.41
C PRO A 114 6.81 8.22 9.36
N GLN A 115 5.89 8.41 8.43
CA GLN A 115 4.89 9.47 8.56
C GLN A 115 3.77 8.97 9.49
N VAL A 116 3.38 9.80 10.45
CA VAL A 116 2.31 9.49 11.40
C VAL A 116 1.13 10.39 11.12
N THR A 117 -0.06 9.81 11.00
CA THR A 117 -1.33 10.53 10.93
C THR A 117 -2.26 10.01 12.02
N TRP A 118 -3.08 10.90 12.55
CA TRP A 118 -4.07 10.60 13.57
C TRP A 118 -5.41 11.21 13.18
N ARG A 119 -6.50 10.48 13.40
CA ARG A 119 -7.85 11.00 13.27
C ARG A 119 -8.85 10.25 14.15
N PRO A 120 -9.89 10.92 14.65
CA PRO A 120 -10.99 10.25 15.33
C PRO A 120 -11.84 9.46 14.31
N LEU A 121 -12.28 8.27 14.70
CA LEU A 121 -13.24 7.48 13.92
C LEU A 121 -14.63 8.09 14.04
N MET A 122 -15.30 8.26 12.91
CA MET A 122 -16.67 8.76 12.85
C MET A 122 -17.65 7.62 12.57
N LYS A 123 -18.67 7.51 13.44
CA LYS A 123 -19.79 6.57 13.26
C LYS A 123 -20.52 6.88 11.95
N ASN A 124 -21.01 5.84 11.27
CA ASN A 124 -21.71 5.91 9.97
C ASN A 124 -20.89 6.52 8.82
N ARG A 125 -19.59 6.74 9.03
CA ARG A 125 -18.66 7.16 8.00
C ARG A 125 -17.60 6.10 7.83
N ASP A 126 -16.89 5.79 8.92
CA ASP A 126 -15.67 5.00 8.87
C ASP A 126 -15.99 3.52 9.13
N HIS A 127 -16.13 2.71 8.09
CA HIS A 127 -16.53 1.30 8.25
C HIS A 127 -15.34 0.32 8.31
N PHE A 128 -14.32 0.53 7.48
CA PHE A 128 -13.16 -0.36 7.43
C PHE A 128 -11.89 0.34 6.96
N LEU A 129 -10.76 -0.29 7.25
CA LEU A 129 -9.42 0.07 6.79
C LEU A 129 -8.84 -1.06 5.93
N VAL A 130 -8.25 -0.70 4.80
CA VAL A 130 -7.49 -1.62 3.94
C VAL A 130 -6.03 -1.23 4.04
N LEU A 131 -5.20 -2.17 4.50
CA LEU A 131 -3.75 -2.07 4.47
C LEU A 131 -3.26 -3.08 3.44
N ALA A 132 -2.50 -2.62 2.46
CA ALA A 132 -1.95 -3.52 1.45
C ALA A 132 -0.61 -3.00 0.91
N THR A 133 0.19 -3.93 0.37
CA THR A 133 1.39 -3.62 -0.41
C THR A 133 1.01 -3.01 -1.76
N ASP A 134 1.97 -2.32 -2.38
CA ASP A 134 1.89 -1.79 -3.75
C ASP A 134 1.42 -2.83 -4.77
N GLY A 135 1.80 -4.11 -4.63
CA GLY A 135 1.30 -5.18 -5.49
C GLY A 135 -0.24 -5.27 -5.60
N LEU A 136 -1.02 -4.83 -4.58
CA LEU A 136 -2.47 -4.68 -4.72
C LEU A 136 -2.84 -3.41 -5.51
N TRP A 137 -2.24 -2.29 -5.15
CA TRP A 137 -2.57 -0.96 -5.67
C TRP A 137 -2.12 -0.73 -7.11
N ASP A 138 -1.15 -1.52 -7.59
CA ASP A 138 -0.76 -1.59 -8.99
C ASP A 138 -1.83 -2.26 -9.85
N MET A 139 -2.68 -3.10 -9.24
CA MET A 139 -3.72 -3.86 -9.93
C MET A 139 -5.12 -3.25 -9.79
N LEU A 140 -5.38 -2.59 -8.66
CA LEU A 140 -6.70 -2.04 -8.31
C LEU A 140 -6.61 -0.58 -7.89
N SER A 141 -7.53 0.23 -8.40
CA SER A 141 -7.77 1.56 -7.87
C SER A 141 -8.33 1.48 -6.44
N PRO A 142 -8.11 2.52 -5.61
CA PRO A 142 -8.71 2.60 -4.29
C PRO A 142 -10.23 2.45 -4.31
N LYS A 143 -10.90 2.92 -5.38
CA LYS A 143 -12.36 2.83 -5.54
C LYS A 143 -12.82 1.39 -5.78
N GLU A 144 -12.14 0.64 -6.64
CA GLU A 144 -12.44 -0.78 -6.86
C GLU A 144 -12.23 -1.59 -5.59
N ALA A 145 -11.10 -1.37 -4.91
CA ALA A 145 -10.78 -2.08 -3.67
C ALA A 145 -11.85 -1.88 -2.59
N ILE A 146 -12.31 -0.65 -2.36
CA ILE A 146 -13.35 -0.42 -1.36
C ILE A 146 -14.71 -1.00 -1.76
N ASN A 147 -15.03 -1.04 -3.06
CA ASN A 147 -16.29 -1.62 -3.53
C ASN A 147 -16.31 -3.12 -3.25
N VAL A 148 -15.18 -3.82 -3.46
CA VAL A 148 -15.03 -5.25 -3.13
C VAL A 148 -15.24 -5.50 -1.64
N VAL A 149 -14.62 -4.69 -0.78
CA VAL A 149 -14.74 -4.86 0.69
C VAL A 149 -16.13 -4.49 1.20
N ALA A 150 -16.74 -3.45 0.62
CA ALA A 150 -18.09 -3.02 0.95
C ALA A 150 -19.13 -4.07 0.53
N GLN A 151 -19.06 -4.58 -0.70
CA GLN A 151 -19.92 -5.68 -1.15
C GLN A 151 -19.78 -6.89 -0.22
N HIS A 152 -18.56 -7.28 0.14
CA HIS A 152 -18.34 -8.36 1.11
C HIS A 152 -19.03 -8.08 2.46
N TRP A 153 -18.97 -6.85 2.97
CA TRP A 153 -19.64 -6.49 4.21
C TRP A 153 -21.18 -6.62 4.11
N PHE A 154 -21.76 -6.25 2.97
CA PHE A 154 -23.20 -6.41 2.71
C PHE A 154 -23.63 -7.86 2.54
N ASP A 155 -22.84 -8.68 1.83
CA ASP A 155 -23.12 -10.11 1.60
C ASP A 155 -23.29 -10.87 2.93
N TYR A 156 -22.60 -10.40 3.98
CA TYR A 156 -22.65 -10.95 5.32
C TYR A 156 -23.45 -10.09 6.29
N THR A 157 -24.37 -9.25 5.79
CA THR A 157 -25.35 -8.46 6.58
C THR A 157 -24.72 -7.60 7.68
N GLY A 158 -23.50 -7.11 7.43
CA GLY A 158 -22.75 -6.31 8.39
C GLY A 158 -21.96 -7.10 9.44
N ASP A 159 -21.97 -8.44 9.36
CA ASP A 159 -21.16 -9.34 10.19
C ASP A 159 -20.17 -10.17 9.36
N PRO A 160 -19.01 -9.60 8.99
CA PRO A 160 -17.96 -10.31 8.27
C PRO A 160 -17.41 -11.56 8.97
N SER A 161 -17.69 -11.77 10.27
CA SER A 161 -17.23 -12.96 10.99
C SER A 161 -18.02 -14.22 10.62
N SER A 162 -19.20 -14.04 10.02
CA SER A 162 -20.04 -15.12 9.50
C SER A 162 -19.56 -15.70 8.16
N CYS A 163 -18.47 -15.15 7.59
CA CYS A 163 -17.99 -15.55 6.28
C CYS A 163 -17.51 -17.01 6.23
N GLY A 164 -17.76 -17.67 5.10
CA GLY A 164 -17.32 -19.04 4.87
C GLY A 164 -15.80 -19.15 4.73
N PRO A 165 -15.22 -20.36 4.93
CA PRO A 165 -13.79 -20.58 4.73
C PRO A 165 -13.34 -20.16 3.32
N GLY A 166 -12.37 -19.25 3.25
CA GLY A 166 -11.78 -18.80 1.99
C GLY A 166 -12.51 -17.64 1.29
N ASP A 167 -13.66 -17.20 1.82
CA ASP A 167 -14.39 -16.03 1.32
C ASP A 167 -14.27 -14.84 2.28
N THR A 168 -13.06 -14.31 2.39
CA THR A 168 -12.76 -13.11 3.18
C THR A 168 -12.66 -11.91 2.26
N ALA A 169 -12.86 -10.70 2.78
CA ALA A 169 -12.63 -9.47 2.00
C ALA A 169 -11.22 -9.40 1.40
N ALA A 170 -10.19 -9.86 2.13
CA ALA A 170 -8.82 -9.92 1.64
C ALA A 170 -8.65 -10.93 0.48
N SER A 171 -9.25 -12.12 0.57
CA SER A 171 -9.20 -13.10 -0.52
C SER A 171 -9.98 -12.63 -1.74
N ARG A 172 -11.12 -11.94 -1.56
CA ARG A 172 -11.84 -11.28 -2.67
C ARG A 172 -10.99 -10.20 -3.33
N LEU A 173 -10.34 -9.32 -2.57
CA LEU A 173 -9.43 -8.31 -3.10
C LEU A 173 -8.31 -8.92 -3.95
N ILE A 174 -7.66 -9.98 -3.46
CA ILE A 174 -6.60 -10.68 -4.21
C ILE A 174 -7.16 -11.32 -5.49
N ARG A 175 -8.34 -11.94 -5.42
CA ARG A 175 -8.99 -12.53 -6.61
C ARG A 175 -9.34 -11.45 -7.64
N THR A 176 -9.91 -10.33 -7.22
CA THR A 176 -10.23 -9.22 -8.13
C THR A 176 -8.96 -8.57 -8.71
N ALA A 177 -7.89 -8.42 -7.92
CA ALA A 177 -6.62 -7.90 -8.42
C ALA A 177 -6.00 -8.78 -9.52
N LEU A 178 -6.09 -10.11 -9.38
CA LEU A 178 -5.52 -11.06 -10.35
C LEU A 178 -6.45 -11.36 -11.53
N GLY A 179 -7.76 -11.42 -11.29
CA GLY A 179 -8.76 -11.85 -12.28
C GLY A 179 -9.60 -10.74 -12.89
N GLY A 180 -9.53 -9.51 -12.38
CA GLY A 180 -10.45 -8.44 -12.72
C GLY A 180 -11.90 -8.72 -12.29
N ASP A 181 -12.81 -7.84 -12.69
CA ASP A 181 -14.23 -7.92 -12.29
C ASP A 181 -14.93 -9.19 -12.75
N GLN A 182 -14.55 -9.74 -13.90
CA GLN A 182 -15.17 -10.93 -14.50
C GLN A 182 -14.45 -12.24 -14.19
N MET A 183 -13.39 -12.21 -13.38
CA MET A 183 -12.55 -13.38 -13.09
C MET A 183 -12.06 -14.07 -14.38
N ASP A 184 -11.50 -13.26 -15.28
CA ASP A 184 -11.15 -13.66 -16.64
C ASP A 184 -10.07 -14.76 -16.65
N PRO A 185 -10.39 -15.99 -17.11
CA PRO A 185 -9.44 -17.09 -17.15
C PRO A 185 -8.20 -16.80 -18.00
N GLU A 186 -8.30 -15.95 -19.02
CA GLU A 186 -7.18 -15.59 -19.89
C GLU A 186 -6.15 -14.71 -19.16
N ARG A 187 -6.59 -13.92 -18.17
CA ARG A 187 -5.70 -13.14 -17.28
C ARG A 187 -5.14 -13.99 -16.15
N ILE A 188 -5.97 -14.83 -15.55
CA ILE A 188 -5.61 -15.63 -14.37
C ILE A 188 -4.60 -16.73 -14.75
N SER A 189 -4.85 -17.46 -15.84
CA SER A 189 -4.07 -18.64 -16.20
C SER A 189 -2.57 -18.35 -16.35
N PRO A 190 -2.13 -17.28 -17.06
CA PRO A 190 -0.72 -16.90 -17.10
C PRO A 190 -0.15 -16.54 -15.72
N LEU A 191 -0.86 -15.75 -14.91
CA LEU A 191 -0.37 -15.27 -13.61
C LEU A 191 -0.07 -16.42 -12.61
N PHE A 192 -0.84 -17.51 -12.70
CA PHE A 192 -0.66 -18.70 -11.85
C PHE A 192 0.24 -19.77 -12.46
N SER A 193 0.36 -19.83 -13.79
CA SER A 193 1.20 -20.82 -14.49
C SER A 193 2.66 -20.39 -14.64
N MET A 194 2.96 -19.11 -14.38
CA MET A 194 4.31 -18.56 -14.50
C MET A 194 5.28 -19.18 -13.47
N PRO A 195 6.44 -19.66 -13.92
CA PRO A 195 7.52 -20.04 -13.01
C PRO A 195 7.94 -18.88 -12.09
N ALA A 196 8.39 -19.21 -10.88
CA ALA A 196 8.84 -18.22 -9.90
C ALA A 196 9.93 -17.27 -10.44
N THR A 197 10.73 -17.71 -11.42
CA THR A 197 11.77 -16.92 -12.08
C THR A 197 11.23 -15.78 -12.93
N VAL A 198 9.99 -15.88 -13.43
CA VAL A 198 9.38 -14.88 -14.31
C VAL A 198 8.18 -14.18 -13.68
N ALA A 199 7.56 -14.75 -12.66
CA ALA A 199 6.36 -14.20 -12.02
C ALA A 199 6.53 -12.73 -11.57
N ARG A 200 7.73 -12.37 -11.07
CA ARG A 200 8.06 -11.00 -10.63
C ARG A 200 8.04 -9.94 -11.75
N TYR A 201 8.06 -10.33 -13.02
CA TYR A 201 7.89 -9.39 -14.13
C TYR A 201 6.42 -9.04 -14.39
N TYR A 202 5.50 -9.86 -13.90
CA TYR A 202 4.06 -9.73 -14.18
C TYR A 202 3.24 -9.35 -12.95
N ARG A 203 3.72 -9.67 -11.74
CA ARG A 203 3.11 -9.26 -10.48
C ARG A 203 4.14 -9.14 -9.38
N ASP A 204 3.88 -8.22 -8.46
CA ASP A 204 4.60 -8.17 -7.19
C ASP A 204 3.90 -9.06 -6.13
N ASP A 205 4.54 -9.17 -4.97
CA ASP A 205 3.99 -9.85 -3.81
C ASP A 205 2.78 -9.04 -3.26
N ILE A 206 1.60 -9.66 -3.30
CA ILE A 206 0.35 -9.04 -2.83
C ILE A 206 0.07 -9.47 -1.40
N THR A 207 0.08 -8.52 -0.47
CA THR A 207 -0.36 -8.72 0.92
C THR A 207 -1.48 -7.76 1.24
N VAL A 208 -2.56 -8.27 1.83
CA VAL A 208 -3.76 -7.48 2.15
C VAL A 208 -4.23 -7.79 3.57
N VAL A 209 -4.53 -6.75 4.33
CA VAL A 209 -5.20 -6.82 5.62
C VAL A 209 -6.41 -5.89 5.59
N VAL A 210 -7.58 -6.44 5.86
CA VAL A 210 -8.83 -5.69 5.99
C VAL A 210 -9.23 -5.67 7.46
N VAL A 211 -9.41 -4.47 8.01
CA VAL A 211 -9.84 -4.25 9.38
C VAL A 211 -11.22 -3.62 9.38
N TYR A 212 -12.22 -4.36 9.87
CA TYR A 212 -13.55 -3.80 10.13
C TYR A 212 -13.52 -3.02 11.44
N LEU A 213 -13.99 -1.79 11.41
CA LEU A 213 -13.92 -0.87 12.53
C LEU A 213 -15.16 -1.01 13.43
N PRO A 214 -15.07 -0.77 14.75
CA PRO A 214 -16.23 -0.85 15.64
C PRO A 214 -17.38 0.10 15.25
N THR A 215 -17.07 1.16 14.50
CA THR A 215 -18.01 2.11 13.92
C THR A 215 -18.86 1.50 12.79
N SER A 216 -18.54 0.30 12.31
CA SER A 216 -19.29 -0.41 11.26
C SER A 216 -20.49 -1.21 11.77
N ALA A 217 -20.70 -1.32 13.09
CA ALA A 217 -21.66 -2.25 13.64
C ALA A 217 -23.11 -1.94 13.26
N ALA A 218 -23.79 -3.00 12.79
CA ALA A 218 -25.23 -3.15 12.80
C ALA A 218 -25.77 -2.99 14.22
N ILE A 219 -26.96 -2.40 14.34
CA ILE A 219 -27.74 -2.33 15.58
C ILE A 219 -27.79 -3.72 16.22
N THR A 220 -27.24 -3.85 17.43
CA THR A 220 -27.48 -5.01 18.29
C THR A 220 -28.99 -5.14 18.49
N SER A 221 -29.57 -6.25 18.02
CA SER A 221 -30.95 -6.60 18.37
C SER A 221 -31.02 -6.82 19.88
N SER A 222 -31.68 -5.90 20.58
CA SER A 222 -32.18 -6.08 21.95
C SER A 222 -33.70 -5.99 21.92
#